data_AF-A0A2H6NE07-F1
#
_entry.id   AF-A0A2H6NE07-F1
#
_cell.length_a   1.000
_cell.length_b   1.000
_cell.length_c   1.000
_cell.angle_alpha   90.00
_cell.angle_beta   90.00
_cell.angle_gamma   90.00
#
_symmetry.space_group_name_H-M   'P 1'
#
loop_
_entity.id
_entity.type
_entity.pdbx_description
1 polymer ?
#
loop_
_entity_poly.entity_id
_entity_poly.type
_entity_poly.pdbx_seq_one_letter_code
_entity_poly.pdbx_strand_id
1 'polypeptide(L)'
;MLECLQKTYHLREQDAEVRHRWCEMIIKHKYVAGYADVDKFLKEDQAMGVYLYGELMLNEDAKQQEIAYKTFATVRDHMDASSAKVVAEMLFDKERQRL
;
A
#
# COMPACT_ATOMS: atom_id res chain seq x y z
N MET A 1 11.16 -8.61 14.72
CA MET A 1 10.97 -7.24 15.26
C MET A 1 9.57 -6.71 14.94
N LEU A 2 9.17 -6.60 13.67
CA LEU A 2 7.83 -6.11 13.29
C LEU A 2 6.68 -6.97 13.84
N GLU A 3 6.83 -8.29 13.86
CA GLU A 3 5.84 -9.18 14.50
C GLU A 3 5.65 -8.86 16.00
N CYS A 4 6.73 -8.58 16.73
CA CYS A 4 6.65 -8.22 18.14
C CYS A 4 5.95 -6.86 18.33
N LEU A 5 6.25 -5.88 17.48
CA LEU A 5 5.58 -4.57 17.53
C LEU A 5 4.07 -4.71 17.30
N GLN A 6 3.67 -5.49 16.30
CA GLN A 6 2.25 -5.77 16.05
C GLN A 6 1.60 -6.49 17.24
N LYS A 7 2.24 -7.49 17.83
CA LYS A 7 1.70 -8.23 19.00
C LYS A 7 1.59 -7.36 20.26
N THR A 8 2.54 -6.47 20.49
CA THR A 8 2.57 -5.63 21.69
C THR A 8 1.60 -4.46 21.58
N TYR A 9 1.55 -3.81 20.40
CA TYR A 9 0.83 -2.55 20.22
C TYR A 9 -0.45 -2.66 19.38
N HIS A 10 -0.77 -3.84 18.86
CA HIS A 10 -1.99 -4.09 18.08
C HIS A 10 -2.18 -3.10 16.91
N LEU A 11 -1.08 -2.76 16.21
CA LEU A 11 -1.03 -1.63 15.26
C LEU A 11 -2.10 -1.71 14.15
N ARG A 12 -2.37 -2.91 13.62
CA ARG A 12 -3.42 -3.14 12.60
C ARG A 12 -4.87 -2.89 13.08
N GLU A 13 -5.08 -2.76 14.38
CA GLU A 13 -6.40 -2.56 15.02
C GLU A 13 -6.59 -1.12 15.52
N GLN A 14 -5.59 -0.26 15.33
CA GLN A 14 -5.63 1.14 15.73
C GLN A 14 -6.32 2.01 14.66
N ASP A 15 -6.35 3.32 14.90
CA ASP A 15 -6.87 4.31 13.97
C ASP A 15 -6.11 4.31 12.62
N ALA A 16 -6.68 5.01 11.65
CA ALA A 16 -6.17 5.04 10.28
C ALA A 16 -4.73 5.59 10.17
N GLU A 17 -4.33 6.53 11.03
CA GLU A 17 -2.98 7.09 10.99
C GLU A 17 -1.94 6.06 11.47
N VAL A 18 -2.25 5.35 12.55
CA VAL A 18 -1.38 4.28 13.05
C VAL A 18 -1.33 3.10 12.07
N ARG A 19 -2.47 2.71 11.48
CA ARG A 19 -2.51 1.67 10.44
C ARG A 19 -1.74 2.06 9.18
N HIS A 20 -1.78 3.33 8.79
CA HIS A 20 -0.97 3.85 7.67
C HIS A 20 0.53 3.70 7.97
N ARG A 21 1.00 4.15 9.14
CA ARG A 21 2.40 4.00 9.57
C ARG A 21 2.83 2.54 9.66
N TRP A 22 1.94 1.66 10.12
CA TRP A 22 2.18 0.22 10.11
C TRP A 22 2.40 -0.31 8.68
N CYS A 23 1.56 0.10 7.73
CA CYS A 23 1.71 -0.28 6.32
C CYS A 23 3.03 0.24 5.72
N GLU A 24 3.42 1.48 6.02
CA GLU A 24 4.73 2.02 5.61
C GLU A 24 5.89 1.14 6.11
N MET A 25 5.84 0.72 7.38
CA MET A 25 6.86 -0.16 7.96
C MET A 25 6.88 -1.55 7.29
N ILE A 26 5.70 -2.12 7.01
CA ILE A 26 5.59 -3.39 6.29
C ILE A 26 6.25 -3.30 4.92
N ILE A 27 5.95 -2.24 4.17
CA ILE A 27 6.47 -2.04 2.81
C ILE A 27 7.99 -1.83 2.84
N LYS A 28 8.46 -0.89 3.67
CA LYS A 28 9.88 -0.53 3.78
C LYS A 28 10.77 -1.70 4.17
N HIS A 29 10.26 -2.61 5.00
CA HIS A 29 11.03 -3.77 5.49
C HIS A 29 10.66 -5.08 4.80
N LYS A 30 9.85 -5.04 3.73
CA LYS A 30 9.42 -6.22 2.95
C LYS A 30 8.84 -7.33 3.84
N TYR A 31 8.07 -6.96 4.85
CA TYR A 31 7.49 -7.90 5.80
C TYR A 31 6.28 -8.62 5.20
N VAL A 32 6.54 -9.71 4.48
CA VAL A 32 5.54 -10.46 3.70
C VAL A 32 4.29 -10.84 4.50
N ALA A 33 4.45 -11.21 5.78
CA ALA A 33 3.31 -11.59 6.63
C ALA A 33 2.33 -10.43 6.91
N GLY A 34 2.77 -9.17 6.73
CA GLY A 34 1.94 -7.97 6.87
C GLY A 34 1.28 -7.51 5.58
N TYR A 35 1.53 -8.14 4.43
CA TYR A 35 0.99 -7.68 3.14
C TYR A 35 -0.54 -7.73 3.07
N ALA A 36 -1.18 -8.63 3.81
CA ALA A 36 -2.63 -8.64 3.94
C ALA A 36 -3.18 -7.36 4.61
N ASP A 37 -2.43 -6.79 5.56
CA ASP A 37 -2.81 -5.53 6.21
C ASP A 37 -2.69 -4.35 5.23
N VAL A 38 -1.67 -4.36 4.35
CA VAL A 38 -1.50 -3.34 3.30
C VAL A 38 -2.65 -3.40 2.29
N ASP A 39 -2.98 -4.58 1.75
CA ASP A 39 -4.11 -4.75 0.82
C ASP A 39 -5.43 -4.30 1.46
N LYS A 40 -5.65 -4.66 2.73
CA LYS A 40 -6.83 -4.23 3.49
C LYS A 40 -6.89 -2.70 3.62
N PHE A 41 -5.79 -2.07 4.04
CA PHE A 41 -5.73 -0.61 4.22
C PHE A 41 -5.99 0.13 2.91
N LEU A 42 -5.40 -0.32 1.80
CA LEU A 42 -5.62 0.28 0.47
C LEU A 42 -7.07 0.18 -0.01
N LYS A 43 -7.84 -0.81 0.48
CA LYS A 43 -9.27 -0.97 0.18
C LYS A 43 -10.16 -0.08 1.06
N GLU A 44 -9.84 0.02 2.34
CA GLU A 44 -10.66 0.68 3.35
C GLU A 44 -10.38 2.19 3.46
N ASP A 45 -9.12 2.61 3.37
CA ASP A 45 -8.65 3.97 3.63
C ASP A 45 -8.02 4.62 2.39
N GLN A 46 -8.76 4.59 1.27
CA GLN A 46 -8.27 4.92 -0.09
C GLN A 46 -7.58 6.29 -0.19
N ALA A 47 -8.10 7.32 0.48
CA ALA A 47 -7.52 8.67 0.45
C ALA A 47 -6.12 8.70 1.09
N MET A 48 -5.92 7.99 2.21
CA MET A 48 -4.60 7.86 2.83
C MET A 48 -3.71 6.85 2.08
N GLY A 49 -4.33 5.85 1.45
CA GLY A 49 -3.64 4.79 0.71
C GLY A 49 -2.90 5.26 -0.55
N VAL A 50 -3.22 6.44 -1.12
CA VAL A 50 -2.56 6.98 -2.33
C VAL A 50 -1.05 7.04 -2.17
N TYR A 51 -0.54 7.47 -1.01
CA TYR A 51 0.90 7.54 -0.76
C TYR A 51 1.56 6.15 -0.79
N LEU A 52 0.89 5.13 -0.25
CA LEU A 52 1.41 3.77 -0.16
C LEU A 52 1.54 3.09 -1.53
N TYR A 53 0.73 3.47 -2.54
CA TYR A 53 0.93 3.03 -3.92
C TYR A 53 2.29 3.46 -4.46
N GLY A 54 2.73 4.68 -4.14
CA GLY A 54 4.08 5.15 -4.47
C GLY A 54 5.16 4.28 -3.82
N GLU A 55 5.05 4.02 -2.51
CA GLU A 55 6.00 3.19 -1.77
C GLU A 55 6.09 1.75 -2.30
N LEU A 56 4.95 1.16 -2.70
CA LEU A 56 4.91 -0.18 -3.31
C LEU A 56 5.61 -0.21 -4.67
N MET A 57 5.57 0.88 -5.42
CA MET A 57 6.22 0.97 -6.73
C MET A 57 7.71 1.33 -6.65
N LEU A 58 8.15 2.07 -5.60
CA LEU A 58 9.52 2.54 -5.45
C LEU A 58 10.57 1.43 -5.22
N ASN A 59 10.19 0.33 -4.58
CA ASN A 59 11.14 -0.71 -4.14
C ASN A 59 11.39 -1.82 -5.18
N GLU A 60 10.76 -1.72 -6.36
CA GLU A 60 10.81 -2.70 -7.46
C GLU A 60 10.62 -4.16 -7.02
N ASP A 61 9.86 -4.37 -5.95
CA ASP A 61 9.58 -5.68 -5.41
C ASP A 61 8.34 -6.27 -6.08
N ALA A 62 8.52 -7.39 -6.79
CA ALA A 62 7.46 -8.00 -7.59
C ALA A 62 6.18 -8.29 -6.77
N LYS A 63 6.30 -8.68 -5.49
CA LYS A 63 5.13 -8.94 -4.64
C LYS A 63 4.43 -7.65 -4.24
N GLN A 64 5.17 -6.58 -3.99
CA GLN A 64 4.61 -5.27 -3.67
C GLN A 64 3.89 -4.66 -4.87
N GLN A 65 4.50 -4.76 -6.06
CA GLN A 65 3.86 -4.34 -7.31
C GLN A 65 2.60 -5.16 -7.59
N GLU A 66 2.65 -6.48 -7.39
CA GLU A 66 1.47 -7.34 -7.54
C GLU A 66 0.30 -6.92 -6.64
N ILE A 67 0.58 -6.59 -5.37
CA ILE A 67 -0.42 -6.04 -4.44
C ILE A 67 -0.99 -4.74 -5.02
N ALA A 68 -0.12 -3.80 -5.40
CA ALA A 68 -0.53 -2.51 -5.95
C ALA A 68 -1.46 -2.69 -7.17
N TYR A 69 -1.08 -3.50 -8.16
CA TYR A 69 -1.92 -3.74 -9.34
C TYR A 69 -3.25 -4.43 -9.00
N LYS A 70 -3.24 -5.50 -8.18
CA LYS A 70 -4.44 -6.25 -7.83
C LYS A 70 -5.42 -5.44 -7.00
N THR A 71 -4.92 -4.72 -6.00
CA THR A 71 -5.74 -3.89 -5.14
C THR A 71 -6.34 -2.74 -5.93
N PHE A 72 -5.54 -2.04 -6.74
CA PHE A 72 -6.04 -0.94 -7.57
C PHE A 72 -7.13 -1.40 -8.54
N ALA A 73 -6.93 -2.53 -9.22
CA ALA A 73 -7.94 -3.09 -10.11
C ALA A 73 -9.28 -3.39 -9.39
N THR A 74 -9.24 -3.69 -8.10
CA THR A 74 -10.43 -3.95 -7.28
C THR A 74 -11.13 -2.67 -6.83
N VAL A 75 -10.38 -1.61 -6.52
CA VAL A 75 -10.93 -0.42 -5.84
C VAL A 75 -11.09 0.80 -6.73
N ARG A 76 -10.47 0.82 -7.92
CA ARG A 76 -10.41 2.00 -8.80
C ARG A 76 -11.77 2.65 -9.03
N ASP A 77 -12.81 1.84 -9.25
CA ASP A 77 -14.15 2.35 -9.59
C ASP A 77 -14.90 2.91 -8.35
N HIS A 78 -14.36 2.70 -7.15
CA HIS A 78 -14.86 3.22 -5.88
C HIS A 78 -13.99 4.36 -5.30
N MET A 79 -12.80 4.58 -5.87
CA MET A 79 -11.93 5.70 -5.50
C MET A 79 -12.46 7.02 -6.05
N ASP A 80 -12.11 8.13 -5.37
CA ASP A 80 -12.33 9.45 -5.96
C ASP A 80 -11.51 9.59 -7.26
N ALA A 81 -12.09 10.26 -8.26
CA ALA A 81 -11.50 10.34 -9.59
C ALA A 81 -10.08 10.94 -9.60
N SER A 82 -9.80 11.89 -8.71
CA SER A 82 -8.46 12.48 -8.55
C SER A 82 -7.44 11.45 -8.05
N SER A 83 -7.73 10.74 -6.96
CA SER A 83 -6.85 9.69 -6.44
C SER A 83 -6.68 8.55 -7.42
N ALA A 84 -7.75 8.11 -8.07
CA ALA A 84 -7.69 7.05 -9.07
C ALA A 84 -6.75 7.40 -10.22
N LYS A 85 -6.79 8.66 -10.69
CA LYS A 85 -5.88 9.17 -11.71
C LYS A 85 -4.42 9.15 -11.24
N VAL A 86 -4.15 9.69 -10.05
CA VAL A 86 -2.78 9.73 -9.49
C VAL A 86 -2.20 8.33 -9.31
N VAL A 87 -2.99 7.40 -8.78
CA VAL A 87 -2.55 6.01 -8.58
C VAL A 87 -2.33 5.30 -9.92
N ALA A 88 -3.19 5.54 -10.93
CA ALA A 88 -2.99 5.00 -12.27
C ALA A 88 -1.69 5.51 -12.91
N GLU A 89 -1.35 6.80 -12.74
CA GLU A 89 -0.08 7.36 -13.18
C GLU A 89 1.10 6.66 -12.48
N MET A 90 1.04 6.41 -11.17
CA MET A 90 2.10 5.69 -10.46
C MET A 90 2.31 4.25 -10.96
N LEU A 91 1.22 3.55 -11.29
CA LEU A 91 1.23 2.13 -11.66
C LEU A 91 1.59 1.87 -13.13
N PHE A 92 1.18 2.76 -14.04
CA PHE A 92 1.22 2.50 -15.47
C PHE A 92 2.08 3.48 -16.26
N ASP A 93 2.61 4.52 -15.61
CA ASP A 93 3.50 5.44 -16.31
C ASP A 93 4.84 4.77 -16.65
N LYS A 94 5.14 4.75 -17.96
CA LYS A 94 6.13 3.87 -18.59
C LYS A 94 7.57 4.36 -18.49
N GLU A 95 7.79 5.55 -17.93
CA GLU A 95 9.13 6.13 -17.80
C GLU A 95 9.92 5.57 -16.61
N ARG A 96 9.24 5.01 -15.60
CA ARG A 96 9.91 4.47 -14.39
C ARG A 96 10.35 3.00 -14.49
N GLN A 97 9.93 2.28 -15.54
CA GLN A 97 10.26 0.85 -15.74
C GLN A 97 11.44 0.63 -16.73
N ARG A 98 12.16 1.70 -17.11
CA ARG A 98 13.20 1.68 -18.17
C ARG A 98 14.58 2.19 -17.75
N LEU A 99 14.83 2.38 -16.45
CA LEU A 99 16.18 2.71 -15.94
C LEU A 99 16.76 1.52 -15.17
#